data_AF-A0A914P8I9-F1
#
_entry.id   AF-A0A914P8I9-F1
#
_cell.length_a   1.000
_cell.length_b   1.000
_cell.length_c   1.000
_cell.angle_alpha   90.00
_cell.angle_beta   90.00
_cell.angle_gamma   90.00
#
_symmetry.space_group_name_H-M   'P 1'
#
loop_
_entity.id
_entity.type
_entity.pdbx_description
1 polymer ?
#
loop_
_entity_poly.entity_id
_entity_poly.type
_entity_poly.pdbx_seq_one_letter_code
_entity_poly.pdbx_strand_id
1 'polypeptide(L)'
;MLPLFQSNSTFLTPNVKIIKTPGHTSEDISVIVSNTDKYGTIAISGDIFISDKDIDFPMMWKKFSHDIHEQEHSRRELICAANFIVPGHGKVFKVTSEIKNGVNCGNSENGRNHGFSRGRFN
;
A
#
# COMPACT_ATOMS: atom_id res chain seq x y z
N MET A 1 16.95 -10.24 -19.13
CA MET A 1 16.57 -9.72 -17.79
C MET A 1 15.23 -10.36 -17.43
N LEU A 2 15.11 -11.01 -16.27
CA LEU A 2 13.82 -11.58 -15.84
C LEU A 2 12.93 -10.45 -15.33
N PRO A 3 11.62 -10.44 -15.65
CA PRO A 3 10.72 -9.43 -15.13
C PRO A 3 10.62 -9.55 -13.60
N LEU A 4 10.72 -8.42 -12.91
CA LEU A 4 10.63 -8.35 -11.44
C LEU A 4 9.26 -8.86 -10.92
N PHE A 5 8.24 -8.79 -11.78
CA PHE A 5 6.86 -9.16 -11.49
C PHE A 5 6.36 -10.21 -12.48
N GLN A 6 5.86 -11.33 -11.96
CA GLN A 6 5.00 -12.26 -12.69
C GLN A 6 3.50 -11.97 -12.43
N SER A 7 3.21 -11.17 -11.40
CA SER A 7 1.87 -10.72 -11.01
C SER A 7 1.96 -9.30 -10.40
N ASN A 8 0.85 -8.70 -9.94
CA ASN A 8 0.86 -7.39 -9.29
C ASN A 8 1.64 -7.34 -7.96
N SER A 9 2.10 -8.48 -7.43
CA SER A 9 2.95 -8.53 -6.25
C SER A 9 3.92 -9.71 -6.26
N THR A 10 4.96 -9.62 -5.43
CA THR A 10 5.89 -10.71 -5.16
C THR A 10 6.46 -10.62 -3.74
N PHE A 11 6.62 -11.76 -3.07
CA PHE A 11 7.29 -11.84 -1.78
C PHE A 11 8.79 -12.00 -1.98
N LEU A 12 9.59 -11.14 -1.34
CA LEU A 12 11.05 -11.28 -1.27
C LEU A 12 11.48 -12.14 -0.08
N THR A 13 10.73 -12.02 1.02
CA THR A 13 10.87 -12.82 2.24
C THR A 13 9.46 -13.06 2.81
N PRO A 14 9.29 -13.90 3.86
CA PRO A 14 7.99 -14.07 4.50
C PRO A 14 7.36 -12.77 5.03
N ASN A 15 8.19 -11.75 5.31
CA ASN A 15 7.76 -10.48 5.91
C ASN A 15 7.88 -9.28 4.96
N VAL A 16 8.45 -9.45 3.76
CA VAL A 16 8.69 -8.36 2.81
C VAL A 16 8.06 -8.71 1.47
N LYS A 17 7.10 -7.89 1.05
CA LYS A 17 6.39 -8.01 -0.23
C LYS A 17 6.55 -6.74 -1.04
N ILE A 18 6.88 -6.87 -2.32
CA ILE A 18 6.79 -5.77 -3.28
C ILE A 18 5.43 -5.87 -3.98
N ILE A 19 4.75 -4.73 -4.14
CA ILE A 19 3.51 -4.61 -4.90
C ILE A 19 3.65 -3.51 -5.95
N LYS A 20 2.98 -3.65 -7.08
CA LYS A 20 2.78 -2.53 -8.02
C LYS A 20 1.82 -1.54 -7.39
N THR A 21 2.14 -0.26 -7.51
CA THR A 21 1.29 0.84 -7.06
C THR A 21 1.41 1.96 -8.07
N PRO A 22 0.84 1.82 -9.28
CA PRO A 22 0.95 2.84 -10.30
C PRO A 22 0.18 4.11 -9.92
N GLY A 23 0.54 5.23 -10.53
CA GLY A 23 -0.25 6.45 -10.52
C GLY A 23 0.58 7.73 -10.49
N HIS A 24 1.58 7.85 -9.60
CA HIS A 24 2.53 8.97 -9.70
C HIS A 24 3.40 8.77 -10.95
N THR A 25 3.85 7.54 -11.19
CA THR A 25 4.24 7.02 -12.52
C THR A 25 3.61 5.65 -12.78
N SER A 26 3.63 5.17 -14.03
CA SER A 26 3.14 3.83 -14.39
C SER A 26 4.00 2.69 -13.80
N GLU A 27 5.24 2.99 -13.45
CA GLU A 27 6.24 2.01 -12.99
C GLU A 27 6.38 1.97 -11.47
N ASP A 28 5.59 2.76 -10.75
CA ASP A 28 5.70 2.88 -9.31
C ASP A 28 5.39 1.55 -8.61
N ILE A 29 6.20 1.25 -7.60
CA ILE A 29 6.08 0.09 -6.74
C ILE A 29 6.15 0.52 -5.28
N SER A 30 5.56 -0.28 -4.41
CA SER A 30 5.63 -0.10 -2.96
C SER A 30 6.13 -1.37 -2.28
N VAL A 31 6.76 -1.19 -1.11
CA VAL A 31 7.22 -2.30 -0.28
C VAL A 31 6.37 -2.38 0.97
N ILE A 32 5.77 -3.55 1.22
CA ILE A 32 5.05 -3.85 2.45
C ILE A 32 5.94 -4.70 3.34
N VAL A 33 6.21 -4.23 4.55
CA VAL A 33 6.95 -4.93 5.60
C VAL A 33 6.01 -5.26 6.74
N SER A 34 5.80 -6.55 7.00
CA SER A 34 4.83 -7.04 7.98
C SER A 34 5.50 -7.59 9.23
N ASN A 35 4.75 -7.59 10.34
CA ASN A 35 5.18 -8.10 11.66
C ASN A 35 6.44 -7.43 12.20
N THR A 36 6.52 -6.10 12.09
CA THR A 36 7.56 -5.31 12.74
C THR A 36 7.23 -5.12 14.23
N ASP A 37 8.23 -5.22 15.10
CA ASP A 37 8.04 -5.26 16.56
C ASP A 37 7.25 -4.08 17.14
N LYS A 38 7.42 -2.88 16.58
CA LYS A 38 6.80 -1.64 17.10
C LYS A 38 5.71 -1.05 16.21
N TYR A 39 5.72 -1.36 14.93
CA TYR A 39 4.89 -0.66 13.93
C TYR A 39 3.88 -1.58 13.23
N GLY A 40 3.87 -2.89 13.53
CA GLY A 40 2.99 -3.83 12.83
C GLY A 40 3.37 -3.91 11.35
N THR A 41 2.46 -3.54 10.46
CA THR A 41 2.71 -3.48 9.01
C THR A 41 3.04 -2.06 8.55
N ILE A 42 4.16 -1.89 7.86
CA ILE A 42 4.62 -0.62 7.28
C ILE A 42 4.57 -0.72 5.75
N ALA A 43 4.03 0.30 5.09
CA ALA A 43 4.14 0.48 3.65
C ALA A 43 5.15 1.59 3.33
N ILE A 44 6.17 1.28 2.54
CA ILE A 44 7.09 2.25 1.94
C ILE A 44 6.54 2.56 0.56
N SER A 45 5.97 3.76 0.39
CA SER A 45 5.09 4.07 -0.74
C SER A 45 5.75 4.83 -1.89
N GLY A 46 6.95 5.36 -1.69
CA GLY A 46 7.46 6.41 -2.57
C GLY A 46 6.45 7.56 -2.69
N ASP A 47 6.37 8.19 -3.86
CA ASP A 47 5.51 9.35 -4.13
C ASP A 47 4.04 9.02 -4.38
N ILE A 48 3.62 7.76 -4.18
CA ILE A 48 2.19 7.45 -4.02
C ILE A 48 1.61 8.25 -2.86
N PHE A 49 2.40 8.47 -1.81
CA PHE A 49 2.21 9.53 -0.82
C PHE A 49 3.43 10.45 -0.83
N ILE A 50 3.23 11.72 -1.15
CA ILE A 50 4.31 12.71 -1.16
C ILE A 50 4.69 13.06 0.29
N SER A 51 3.72 13.22 1.18
CA SER A 51 3.95 13.60 2.58
C SER A 51 2.78 13.20 3.47
N ASP A 52 3.02 13.07 4.77
CA ASP A 52 2.00 12.98 5.82
C ASP A 52 0.88 14.02 5.74
N LYS A 53 1.13 15.18 5.12
CA LYS A 53 0.16 16.26 4.95
C LYS A 53 -0.81 16.02 3.80
N ASP A 54 -0.46 15.17 2.83
CA ASP A 54 -1.23 15.03 1.59
C ASP A 54 -2.53 14.21 1.76
N ILE A 55 -2.75 13.65 2.96
CA ILE A 55 -4.03 13.09 3.40
C ILE A 55 -5.09 14.19 3.48
N ASP A 56 -4.73 15.35 4.04
CA ASP A 56 -5.64 16.49 4.24
C ASP A 56 -5.62 17.45 3.04
N PHE A 57 -4.53 17.47 2.28
CA PHE A 57 -4.31 18.38 1.15
C PHE A 57 -4.10 17.60 -0.17
N PRO A 58 -5.16 17.02 -0.76
CA PRO A 58 -5.02 16.10 -1.90
C PRO A 58 -4.43 16.77 -3.16
N MET A 59 -4.54 18.10 -3.29
CA MET A 59 -3.90 18.82 -4.40
C MET A 59 -2.37 18.75 -4.38
N MET A 60 -1.77 18.43 -3.23
CA MET A 60 -0.32 18.23 -3.13
C MET A 60 0.14 17.08 -4.02
N TRP A 61 -0.57 15.95 -4.03
CA TRP A 61 -0.19 14.79 -4.85
C TRP A 61 -0.85 14.78 -6.22
N LYS A 62 -2.11 15.23 -6.34
CA LYS A 62 -2.85 15.23 -7.62
C LYS A 62 -2.15 16.01 -8.72
N LYS A 63 -1.45 17.10 -8.38
CA LYS A 63 -0.72 17.93 -9.35
C LYS A 63 0.48 17.22 -9.99
N PHE A 64 1.09 16.26 -9.30
CA PHE A 64 2.26 15.52 -9.78
C PHE A 64 1.92 14.10 -10.23
N SER A 65 0.63 13.75 -10.20
CA SER A 65 0.14 12.45 -10.61
C SER A 65 0.18 12.31 -12.13
N HIS A 66 0.70 11.20 -12.65
CA HIS A 66 0.54 10.83 -14.05
C HIS A 66 -0.89 10.35 -14.33
N ASP A 67 -1.44 9.54 -13.41
CA ASP A 67 -2.83 9.09 -13.42
C ASP A 67 -3.43 9.19 -12.00
N ILE A 68 -4.34 10.16 -11.83
CA ILE A 68 -4.97 10.45 -10.53
C ILE A 68 -5.81 9.27 -10.04
N HIS A 69 -6.48 8.55 -10.94
CA HIS A 69 -7.36 7.45 -10.56
C HIS A 69 -6.57 6.22 -10.15
N GLU A 70 -5.50 5.88 -10.88
CA GLU A 70 -4.59 4.81 -10.46
C GLU A 70 -3.87 5.16 -9.15
N GLN A 71 -3.43 6.40 -8.99
CA GLN A 71 -2.79 6.82 -7.74
C GLN A 71 -3.77 6.78 -6.57
N GLU A 72 -5.03 7.18 -6.75
CA GLU A 72 -6.09 7.04 -5.73
C GLU A 72 -6.31 5.58 -5.34
N HIS A 73 -6.33 4.67 -6.33
CA HIS A 73 -6.46 3.24 -6.10
C HIS A 73 -5.27 2.69 -5.29
N SER A 74 -4.05 2.98 -5.73
CA SER A 74 -2.81 2.60 -5.05
C SER A 74 -2.75 3.15 -3.63
N ARG A 75 -3.12 4.42 -3.42
CA ARG A 75 -3.20 5.04 -2.08
C ARG A 75 -4.18 4.27 -1.18
N ARG A 76 -5.36 3.92 -1.69
CA ARG A 76 -6.35 3.13 -0.94
C ARG A 76 -5.80 1.74 -0.59
N GLU A 77 -5.18 1.03 -1.52
CA GLU A 77 -4.61 -0.30 -1.26
C GLU A 77 -3.59 -0.26 -0.12
N LEU A 78 -2.68 0.73 -0.13
CA LEU A 78 -1.67 0.92 0.91
C LEU A 78 -2.28 1.29 2.27
N ILE A 79 -3.25 2.21 2.30
CA ILE A 79 -3.98 2.59 3.52
C ILE A 79 -4.64 1.36 4.15
N CYS A 80 -5.29 0.52 3.33
CA CYS A 80 -5.99 -0.63 3.85
C CYS A 80 -5.04 -1.71 4.37
N ALA A 81 -3.89 -1.91 3.71
CA ALA A 81 -2.91 -2.94 4.07
C ALA A 81 -2.00 -2.57 5.25
N ALA A 82 -1.73 -1.29 5.51
CA ALA A 82 -0.71 -0.86 6.46
C ALA A 82 -1.25 -0.30 7.78
N ASN A 83 -0.38 -0.27 8.78
CA ASN A 83 -0.54 0.50 10.02
C ASN A 83 0.23 1.82 9.96
N PHE A 84 1.33 1.88 9.20
CA PHE A 84 2.12 3.09 8.97
C PHE A 84 2.51 3.20 7.50
N ILE A 85 2.62 4.44 7.00
CA ILE A 85 3.07 4.75 5.65
C ILE A 85 4.33 5.61 5.74
N VAL A 86 5.36 5.24 4.96
CA VAL A 86 6.57 6.03 4.72
C VAL A 86 6.42 6.71 3.35
N PRO A 87 6.12 8.03 3.33
CA PRO A 87 5.99 8.79 2.08
C PRO A 87 7.35 9.11 1.45
N GLY A 88 7.35 9.56 0.19
CA GLY A 88 8.59 9.94 -0.52
C GLY A 88 9.26 11.21 0.03
N HIS A 89 8.49 12.20 0.46
CA HIS A 89 8.98 13.54 0.85
C HIS A 89 8.31 14.09 2.14
N GLY A 90 8.17 13.26 3.18
CA GLY A 90 7.55 13.69 4.44
C GLY A 90 7.86 12.79 5.63
N LYS A 91 7.15 13.00 6.73
CA LYS A 91 7.28 12.15 7.91
C LYS A 91 6.49 10.86 7.74
N VAL A 92 6.96 9.79 8.36
CA VAL A 92 6.16 8.56 8.52
C VAL A 92 4.90 8.90 9.31
N PHE A 93 3.74 8.41 8.87
CA PHE A 93 2.48 8.66 9.56
C PHE A 93 1.73 7.36 9.84
N LYS A 94 0.95 7.38 10.93
CA LYS A 94 0.09 6.26 11.33
C LYS A 94 -1.19 6.30 10.51
N VAL A 95 -1.58 5.17 9.96
CA VAL A 95 -2.88 4.98 9.33
C VAL A 95 -3.91 4.71 10.42
N THR A 96 -4.69 5.74 10.76
CA THR A 96 -5.72 5.64 11.80
C THR A 96 -7.00 4.99 11.27
N SER A 97 -7.91 4.61 12.17
CA SER A 97 -9.21 4.05 11.79
C SER A 97 -10.03 5.04 10.96
N GLU A 98 -9.91 6.34 11.26
CA GLU A 98 -10.57 7.42 10.52
C GLU A 98 -10.09 7.45 9.07
N ILE A 99 -8.78 7.34 8.84
CA ILE A 99 -8.19 7.29 7.49
C ILE A 99 -8.70 6.04 6.75
N LYS A 100 -8.72 4.86 7.41
CA LYS A 100 -9.23 3.61 6.79
C LYS A 100 -10.71 3.69 6.42
N ASN A 101 -11.51 4.31 7.28
CA ASN A 101 -12.93 4.52 7.02
C ASN A 101 -13.15 5.51 5.87
N GLY A 102 -12.34 6.58 5.80
CA GLY A 102 -12.41 7.57 4.72
C GLY A 102 -12.20 6.99 3.31
N VAL A 103 -11.48 5.87 3.19
CA VAL A 103 -11.26 5.16 1.91
C VAL A 103 -12.01 3.82 1.80
N ASN A 104 -12.94 3.54 2.72
CA ASN A 104 -13.79 2.35 2.73
C ASN A 104 -13.02 1.02 2.61
N CYS A 105 -12.05 0.80 3.50
CA CYS A 105 -11.28 -0.46 3.51
C CYS A 105 -12.12 -1.73 3.70
N GLY A 106 -13.36 -1.60 4.19
CA GLY A 106 -14.30 -2.72 4.36
C GLY A 106 -15.15 -3.08 3.13
N ASN A 107 -15.17 -2.24 2.08
CA ASN A 107 -16.08 -2.40 0.92
C ASN A 107 -15.36 -2.84 -0.36
N SER A 108 -14.25 -3.57 -0.25
CA SER A 108 -13.65 -4.19 -1.43
C SER A 108 -14.55 -5.31 -1.94
N GLU A 109 -15.21 -5.08 -3.08
CA GLU A 109 -15.71 -6.16 -3.93
C GLU A 109 -14.56 -7.15 -4.17
N ASN A 110 -14.85 -8.44 -4.00
CA ASN A 110 -13.94 -9.59 -4.03
C ASN A 110 -13.16 -9.92 -2.74
N GLY A 111 -13.91 -10.14 -1.66
CA GLY A 111 -13.65 -11.30 -0.81
C GLY A 111 -13.81 -12.62 -1.59
N ARG A 112 -12.83 -12.98 -2.43
CA ARG A 112 -12.63 -14.40 -2.77
C ARG A 112 -11.79 -15.02 -1.67
N ASN A 113 -12.48 -15.68 -0.75
CA ASN A 113 -11.96 -16.71 0.13
C ASN A 113 -10.84 -17.52 -0.56
N HIS A 114 -9.59 -17.24 -0.21
CA HIS A 114 -8.56 -18.28 -0.21
C HIS A 114 -8.47 -18.73 1.24
N GLY A 115 -9.22 -19.80 1.53
CA GLY A 115 -9.21 -20.45 2.82
C GLY A 115 -7.77 -20.80 3.18
N PHE A 116 -7.30 -20.28 4.31
CA PHE A 116 -6.22 -20.92 5.04
C PHE A 116 -6.77 -22.24 5.59
N SER A 117 -6.71 -23.28 4.77
CA SER A 117 -6.77 -24.64 5.27
C SER A 117 -5.56 -24.83 6.18
N ARG A 118 -5.80 -24.84 7.49
CA ARG A 118 -4.85 -25.35 8.47
C ARG A 118 -4.59 -26.81 8.15
N GLY A 119 -3.51 -27.09 7.43
CA GLY A 119 -2.95 -28.42 7.32
C GLY A 119 -2.51 -28.87 8.70
N ARG A 120 -3.29 -29.78 9.30
CA ARG A 120 -2.86 -30.64 10.41
C ARG A 120 -1.76 -31.55 9.86
N PHE A 121 -0.56 -31.43 10.40
CA PHE A 121 0.43 -32.50 10.31
C PHE A 121 0.03 -33.57 11.34
N ASN A 122 -0.30 -34.76 10.86
CA ASN A 122 -0.17 -36.01 11.59
C ASN A 122 0.97 -36.79 10.93
#